data_AF-J7LC93-F1
#
_entry.id   AF-J7LC93-F1
#
_cell.length_a   1.000
_cell.length_b   1.000
_cell.length_c   1.000
_cell.angle_alpha   90.00
_cell.angle_beta   90.00
_cell.angle_gamma   90.00
#
_symmetry.space_group_name_H-M   'P 1'
#
loop_
_entity.id
_entity.type
_entity.pdbx_description
1 polymer ?
#
loop_
_entity_poly.entity_id
_entity_poly.type
_entity_poly.pdbx_seq_one_letter_code
_entity_poly.pdbx_strand_id
1 'polypeptide(L)'
;MMPPGGPPPLPPLGLFKSVSGRRAALLNLSGVGAGYFHLRNHLFFGINLAVTIGLLVTAALLGAADDLLMWVPILLGWVLVTVVHGLFAGRAHDRRLMARGESPTASRRPMILAACLVLAMAASLVGVWQTGEWRLRVADAAHASGDCDTAIAGYNSVETAFQLSMSPSLMERSRAGVEACELLRRAQSDVANEDYDYALESYGDYFAHRASRWEDTDGSVAEVHLDYAAQLAAEADELYSGEVTEEVEATFRQAQETYTFVAEDFSDTPAAAEVPAALVDLYDLATGDYAEENWCGAFGQIGMFDDLTWESAPEVAERIEEERPDAALKCGWDQVDADAYDEAEETADLLAAEYPDHEADEVEDLVRNIGAGRVEEKMDRATLLGESDISDSPLETGGGDKVSIRYVNHTDEEMTFLYVGPDAVHGEVTIDPCADCDTSSPPSSTSCLNDDNAMDLSLDPGEYRILIGETDNLLSRPLHGTFEMKAGETYADCFYRE
;
A
#
# COMPACT_ATOMS: atom_id res chain seq x y z
N MET A 1 -43.84 2.92 111.49
CA MET A 1 -43.28 2.10 110.39
C MET A 1 -42.90 3.05 109.26
N MET A 2 -41.60 3.30 109.06
CA MET A 2 -41.09 4.08 107.92
C MET A 2 -41.04 3.16 106.69
N PRO A 3 -41.46 3.61 105.50
CA PRO A 3 -41.25 2.86 104.27
C PRO A 3 -39.75 2.78 103.99
N PRO A 4 -39.23 1.66 103.46
CA PRO A 4 -37.84 1.57 103.05
C PRO A 4 -37.57 2.63 101.99
N GLY A 5 -36.56 3.47 102.24
CA GLY A 5 -36.12 4.49 101.29
C GLY A 5 -35.79 3.84 99.95
N GLY A 6 -36.42 4.33 98.89
CA GLY A 6 -36.08 3.92 97.53
C GLY A 6 -34.60 4.13 97.25
N PRO A 7 -34.00 3.33 96.35
CA PRO A 7 -32.59 3.48 96.00
C PRO A 7 -32.31 4.92 95.54
N PRO A 8 -31.16 5.51 95.93
CA PRO A 8 -30.82 6.88 95.58
C PRO A 8 -30.85 7.08 94.06
N PRO A 9 -31.31 8.24 93.55
CA PRO A 9 -31.31 8.52 92.13
C PRO A 9 -29.89 8.44 91.59
N LEU A 10 -29.70 7.64 90.54
CA LEU A 10 -28.41 7.50 89.87
C LEU A 10 -27.95 8.87 89.33
N PRO A 11 -26.66 9.24 89.50
CA PRO A 11 -26.15 10.52 89.03
C PRO A 11 -26.25 10.64 87.50
N PRO A 12 -26.47 11.86 86.97
CA PRO A 12 -26.54 12.06 85.53
C PRO A 12 -25.17 11.83 84.87
N LEU A 13 -25.00 10.67 84.22
CA LEU A 13 -23.86 10.44 83.32
C LEU A 13 -24.02 11.28 82.06
N GLY A 14 -23.08 12.17 81.76
CA GLY A 14 -22.99 12.84 80.45
C GLY A 14 -22.59 11.86 79.33
N LEU A 15 -22.93 12.18 78.07
CA LEU A 15 -22.69 11.32 76.91
C LEU A 15 -21.22 10.88 76.79
N PHE A 16 -20.29 11.82 76.91
CA PHE A 16 -18.85 11.57 76.83
C PHE A 16 -18.20 11.14 78.15
N LYS A 17 -18.95 11.15 79.26
CA LYS A 17 -18.46 10.70 80.57
C LYS A 17 -18.56 9.17 80.74
N SER A 18 -19.34 8.49 79.90
CA SER A 18 -19.42 7.02 79.87
C SER A 18 -18.11 6.43 79.33
N VAL A 19 -17.49 5.54 80.12
CA VAL A 19 -16.25 4.85 79.72
C VAL A 19 -16.56 3.81 78.65
N SER A 20 -17.65 3.05 78.81
CA SER A 20 -18.07 2.04 77.83
C SER A 20 -18.58 2.69 76.54
N GLY A 21 -19.25 3.84 76.63
CA GLY A 21 -19.67 4.64 75.48
C GLY A 21 -18.51 5.08 74.61
N ARG A 22 -17.47 5.70 75.20
CA ARG A 22 -16.28 6.12 74.43
C ARG A 22 -15.56 4.94 73.78
N ARG A 23 -15.45 3.81 74.47
CA ARG A 23 -14.82 2.60 73.90
C ARG A 23 -15.64 2.01 72.76
N ALA A 24 -16.95 1.90 72.93
CA ALA A 24 -17.83 1.40 71.88
C ALA A 24 -17.78 2.31 70.64
N ALA A 25 -17.76 3.63 70.84
CA ALA A 25 -17.60 4.61 69.77
C ALA A 25 -16.26 4.46 69.04
N LEU A 26 -15.14 4.36 69.77
CA LEU A 26 -13.82 4.16 69.17
C LEU A 26 -13.69 2.81 68.45
N LEU A 27 -14.29 1.74 68.99
CA LEU A 27 -14.34 0.43 68.34
C LEU A 27 -15.24 0.44 67.10
N ASN A 28 -16.27 1.28 67.06
CA ASN A 28 -17.14 1.40 65.88
C ASN A 28 -16.51 2.26 64.76
N LEU A 29 -15.44 3.02 65.03
CA LEU A 29 -14.67 3.71 63.97
C LEU A 29 -14.06 2.74 62.96
N SER A 30 -13.87 1.46 63.32
CA SER A 30 -13.42 0.44 62.38
C SER A 30 -14.50 0.01 61.38
N GLY A 31 -15.73 0.54 61.45
CA GLY A 31 -16.85 0.23 60.55
C GLY A 31 -17.51 -1.14 60.81
N VAL A 32 -16.78 -2.12 61.34
CA VAL A 32 -17.29 -3.49 61.57
C VAL A 32 -18.19 -3.67 62.81
N GLY A 33 -18.46 -2.60 63.56
CA GLY A 33 -19.38 -2.65 64.71
C GLY A 33 -18.79 -3.32 65.96
N ALA A 34 -17.46 -3.39 66.09
CA ALA A 34 -16.78 -4.04 67.20
C ALA A 34 -17.17 -3.48 68.58
N GLY A 35 -17.66 -2.24 68.65
CA GLY A 35 -18.19 -1.64 69.86
C GLY A 35 -19.47 -2.32 70.37
N TYR A 36 -20.36 -2.76 69.47
CA TYR A 36 -21.55 -3.52 69.85
C TYR A 36 -21.22 -4.91 70.36
N PHE A 37 -20.24 -5.56 69.74
CA PHE A 37 -19.72 -6.84 70.22
C PHE A 37 -19.12 -6.70 71.63
N HIS A 38 -18.35 -5.64 71.87
CA HIS A 38 -17.80 -5.34 73.21
C HIS A 38 -18.89 -5.14 74.27
N LEU A 39 -20.00 -4.47 73.91
CA LEU A 39 -21.17 -4.29 74.77
C LEU A 39 -22.04 -5.56 74.92
N ARG A 40 -21.64 -6.68 74.28
CA ARG A 40 -22.40 -7.95 74.17
C ARG A 40 -23.80 -7.76 73.56
N ASN A 41 -23.94 -6.77 72.69
CA ASN A 41 -25.19 -6.47 72.02
C ASN A 41 -25.22 -7.09 70.63
N HIS A 42 -25.45 -8.41 70.58
CA HIS A 42 -25.35 -9.20 69.35
C HIS A 42 -26.32 -8.76 68.25
N LEU A 43 -27.51 -8.24 68.62
CA LEU A 43 -28.49 -7.74 67.66
C LEU A 43 -27.94 -6.57 66.85
N PHE A 44 -27.45 -5.53 67.53
CA PHE A 44 -26.91 -4.35 66.86
C PHE A 44 -25.57 -4.62 66.18
N PHE A 45 -24.78 -5.56 66.70
CA PHE A 45 -23.59 -6.04 65.99
C PHE A 45 -23.98 -6.69 64.65
N GLY A 46 -24.97 -7.59 64.65
CA GLY A 46 -25.47 -8.24 63.44
C GLY A 46 -26.04 -7.24 62.43
N ILE A 47 -26.86 -6.28 62.87
CA ILE A 47 -27.39 -5.22 62.00
C ILE A 47 -26.26 -4.38 61.42
N ASN A 48 -25.30 -3.96 62.24
CA ASN A 48 -24.17 -3.16 61.77
C ASN A 48 -23.37 -3.90 60.70
N LEU A 49 -23.06 -5.17 60.97
CA LEU A 49 -22.30 -6.01 60.05
C LEU A 49 -23.07 -6.20 58.74
N ALA A 50 -24.38 -6.50 58.81
CA ALA A 50 -25.22 -6.66 57.63
C ALA A 50 -25.30 -5.38 56.78
N VAL A 51 -25.48 -4.21 57.40
CA VAL A 51 -25.51 -2.93 56.66
C VAL A 51 -24.14 -2.57 56.12
N THR A 52 -23.06 -2.81 56.86
CA THR A 52 -21.69 -2.53 56.41
C THR A 52 -21.33 -3.42 55.22
N ILE A 53 -21.64 -4.73 55.30
CA ILE A 53 -21.47 -5.66 54.18
C ILE A 53 -22.35 -5.21 53.01
N GLY A 54 -23.62 -4.88 53.24
CA GLY A 54 -24.53 -4.40 52.20
C GLY A 54 -23.99 -3.15 51.49
N LEU A 55 -23.54 -2.14 52.25
CA LEU A 55 -22.94 -0.93 51.69
C LEU A 55 -21.66 -1.22 50.91
N LEU A 56 -20.78 -2.09 51.42
CA LEU A 56 -19.56 -2.46 50.70
C LEU A 56 -19.86 -3.25 49.42
N VAL A 57 -20.84 -4.16 49.45
CA VAL A 57 -21.28 -4.92 48.26
C VAL A 57 -21.95 -3.99 47.25
N THR A 58 -22.80 -3.06 47.68
CA THR A 58 -23.42 -2.09 46.76
C THR A 58 -22.37 -1.13 46.20
N ALA A 59 -21.44 -0.65 47.02
CA ALA A 59 -20.29 0.13 46.59
C ALA A 59 -19.44 -0.63 45.56
N ALA A 60 -19.27 -1.95 45.75
CA ALA A 60 -18.60 -2.82 44.79
C ALA A 60 -19.31 -2.86 43.44
N LEU A 61 -20.60 -3.16 43.48
CA LEU A 61 -21.41 -3.36 42.28
C LEU A 61 -21.63 -2.07 41.48
N LEU A 62 -21.58 -0.92 42.14
CA LEU A 62 -21.77 0.40 41.54
C LEU A 62 -20.46 1.15 41.28
N GLY A 63 -19.29 0.50 41.38
CA GLY A 63 -18.02 1.11 41.00
C GLY A 63 -17.55 2.23 41.93
N ALA A 64 -17.51 2.01 43.24
CA ALA A 64 -17.16 3.05 44.20
C ALA A 64 -15.77 3.68 44.02
N ALA A 65 -14.85 3.00 43.33
CA ALA A 65 -13.56 3.57 42.95
C ALA A 65 -13.68 4.73 41.95
N ASP A 66 -14.68 4.71 41.08
CA ASP A 66 -14.88 5.72 40.03
C ASP A 66 -15.64 6.95 40.57
N ASP A 67 -16.49 6.75 41.58
CA ASP A 67 -17.30 7.80 42.22
C ASP A 67 -16.96 8.02 43.71
N LEU A 68 -15.68 8.22 44.01
CA LEU A 68 -15.19 8.44 45.39
C LEU A 68 -15.95 9.57 46.12
N LEU A 69 -16.32 10.63 45.40
CA LEU A 69 -17.08 11.76 45.96
C LEU A 69 -18.48 11.38 46.44
N MET A 70 -19.08 10.34 45.86
CA MET A 70 -20.38 9.82 46.29
C MET A 70 -20.21 8.85 47.46
N TRP A 71 -19.30 7.88 47.33
CA TRP A 71 -19.22 6.75 48.26
C TRP A 71 -18.50 7.08 49.58
N VAL A 72 -17.49 7.96 49.55
CA VAL A 72 -16.77 8.36 50.76
C VAL A 72 -17.72 9.03 51.78
N PRO A 73 -18.55 10.03 51.41
CA PRO A 73 -19.52 10.60 52.35
C PRO A 73 -20.56 9.61 52.87
N ILE A 74 -21.03 8.68 52.04
CA ILE A 74 -22.01 7.66 52.45
C ILE A 74 -21.42 6.74 53.52
N LEU A 75 -20.21 6.21 53.28
CA LEU A 75 -19.52 5.34 54.21
C LEU A 75 -19.12 6.07 55.50
N LEU A 76 -18.60 7.31 55.38
CA LEU A 76 -18.29 8.16 56.54
C LEU A 76 -19.54 8.48 57.35
N GLY A 77 -20.66 8.79 56.68
CA GLY A 77 -21.96 9.02 57.31
C GLY A 77 -22.43 7.81 58.09
N TRP A 78 -22.33 6.61 57.50
CA TRP A 78 -22.65 5.35 58.18
C TRP A 78 -21.76 5.10 59.40
N VAL A 79 -20.44 5.25 59.26
CA VAL A 79 -19.49 5.14 60.39
C VAL A 79 -19.84 6.16 61.47
N LEU A 80 -20.15 7.40 61.13
CA LEU A 80 -20.53 8.43 62.08
C LEU A 80 -21.81 8.05 62.85
N VAL A 81 -22.83 7.54 62.16
CA VAL A 81 -24.07 7.04 62.78
C VAL A 81 -23.77 5.93 63.78
N THR A 82 -22.91 4.97 63.43
CA THR A 82 -22.58 3.83 64.30
C THR A 82 -21.70 4.23 65.49
N VAL A 83 -20.83 5.22 65.33
CA VAL A 83 -20.03 5.84 66.40
C VAL A 83 -20.94 6.58 67.39
N VAL A 84 -21.83 7.44 66.88
CA VAL A 84 -22.78 8.20 67.71
C VAL A 84 -23.70 7.23 68.46
N HIS A 85 -24.28 6.24 67.76
CA HIS A 85 -25.12 5.24 68.40
C HIS A 85 -24.35 4.39 69.43
N GLY A 86 -23.08 4.06 69.17
CA GLY A 86 -22.18 3.42 70.12
C GLY A 86 -22.02 4.20 71.44
N LEU A 87 -21.91 5.54 71.37
CA LEU A 87 -21.88 6.41 72.55
C LEU A 87 -23.15 6.27 73.40
N PHE A 88 -24.33 6.29 72.75
CA PHE A 88 -25.61 6.14 73.43
C PHE A 88 -25.80 4.73 74.02
N ALA A 89 -25.48 3.69 73.24
CA ALA A 89 -25.59 2.30 73.66
C ALA A 89 -24.68 1.98 74.85
N GLY A 90 -23.43 2.46 74.82
CA GLY A 90 -22.50 2.27 75.94
C GLY A 90 -22.89 3.05 77.20
N ARG A 91 -23.47 4.25 77.05
CA ARG A 91 -24.06 5.00 78.18
C ARG A 91 -25.24 4.25 78.81
N ALA A 92 -26.11 3.68 77.99
CA ALA A 92 -27.22 2.86 78.47
C ALA A 92 -26.72 1.59 79.19
N HIS A 93 -25.65 0.98 78.68
CA HIS A 93 -25.00 -0.16 79.31
C HIS A 93 -24.41 0.19 80.69
N ASP A 94 -23.64 1.28 80.79
CA ASP A 94 -23.06 1.74 82.06
C ASP A 94 -24.15 2.03 83.10
N ARG A 95 -25.28 2.64 82.69
CA ARG A 95 -26.43 2.86 83.58
C ARG A 95 -27.02 1.55 84.12
N ARG A 96 -27.13 0.51 83.28
CA ARG A 96 -27.61 -0.82 83.70
C ARG A 96 -26.64 -1.49 84.65
N LEU A 97 -25.32 -1.35 84.44
CA LEU A 97 -24.30 -1.88 85.34
C LEU A 97 -24.34 -1.19 86.71
N MET A 98 -24.40 0.15 86.73
CA MET A 98 -24.50 0.92 87.97
C MET A 98 -25.79 0.61 88.74
N ALA A 99 -26.90 0.39 88.04
CA ALA A 99 -28.15 -0.03 88.67
C ALA A 99 -28.04 -1.42 89.34
N ARG A 100 -27.08 -2.26 88.94
CA ARG A 100 -26.77 -3.55 89.56
C ARG A 100 -25.63 -3.47 90.60
N GLY A 101 -25.08 -2.28 90.85
CA GLY A 101 -23.96 -2.08 91.78
C GLY A 101 -22.58 -2.43 91.19
N GLU A 102 -22.49 -2.68 89.88
CA GLU A 102 -21.22 -2.98 89.20
C GLU A 102 -20.56 -1.70 88.68
N SER A 103 -19.22 -1.63 88.76
CA SER A 103 -18.45 -0.52 88.19
C SER A 103 -17.82 -0.93 86.85
N PRO A 104 -17.86 -0.06 85.82
CA PRO A 104 -17.25 -0.37 84.53
C PRO A 104 -15.72 -0.48 84.67
N THR A 105 -15.15 -1.57 84.15
CA THR A 105 -13.72 -1.87 84.29
C THR A 105 -12.85 -0.98 83.40
N ALA A 106 -11.73 -0.48 83.93
CA ALA A 106 -10.85 0.49 83.27
C ALA A 106 -9.77 -0.15 82.35
N SER A 107 -10.09 -1.19 81.57
CA SER A 107 -9.12 -1.84 80.66
C SER A 107 -8.78 -1.01 79.40
N ARG A 108 -7.49 -0.86 79.07
CA ARG A 108 -7.00 -0.20 77.83
C ARG A 108 -6.99 -1.09 76.59
N ARG A 109 -7.07 -2.42 76.76
CA ARG A 109 -7.04 -3.42 75.68
C ARG A 109 -7.96 -3.13 74.47
N PRO A 110 -9.23 -2.69 74.64
CA PRO A 110 -10.11 -2.43 73.50
C PRO A 110 -9.66 -1.27 72.60
N MET A 111 -8.93 -0.26 73.12
CA MET A 111 -8.45 0.84 72.28
C MET A 111 -7.28 0.42 71.38
N ILE A 112 -6.39 -0.43 71.89
CA ILE A 112 -5.30 -1.02 71.11
C ILE A 112 -5.88 -1.88 69.99
N LEU A 113 -6.87 -2.72 70.30
CA LEU A 113 -7.55 -3.55 69.31
C LEU A 113 -8.21 -2.70 68.20
N ALA A 114 -8.89 -1.61 68.55
CA ALA A 114 -9.49 -0.69 67.57
C ALA A 114 -8.44 -0.10 66.63
N ALA A 115 -7.33 0.41 67.18
CA ALA A 115 -6.24 0.98 66.39
C ALA A 115 -5.60 -0.06 65.46
N CYS A 116 -5.36 -1.28 65.96
CA CYS A 116 -4.84 -2.37 65.14
C CYS A 116 -5.79 -2.76 64.00
N LEU A 117 -7.11 -2.80 64.25
CA LEU A 117 -8.10 -3.12 63.21
C LEU A 117 -8.16 -2.05 62.11
N VAL A 118 -8.13 -0.78 62.48
CA VAL A 118 -8.11 0.32 61.49
C VAL A 118 -6.83 0.29 60.66
N LEU A 119 -5.67 0.09 61.29
CA LEU A 119 -4.39 -0.03 60.58
C LEU A 119 -4.34 -1.25 59.66
N ALA A 120 -4.83 -2.40 60.12
CA ALA A 120 -4.89 -3.61 59.31
C ALA A 120 -5.79 -3.42 58.08
N MET A 121 -6.94 -2.79 58.25
CA MET A 121 -7.88 -2.51 57.15
C MET A 121 -7.31 -1.50 56.14
N ALA A 122 -6.67 -0.43 56.62
CA ALA A 122 -5.99 0.53 55.76
C ALA A 122 -4.84 -0.12 54.98
N ALA A 123 -4.01 -0.92 55.66
CA ALA A 123 -2.89 -1.63 55.04
C ALA A 123 -3.37 -2.66 54.01
N SER A 124 -4.46 -3.39 54.27
CA SER A 124 -5.01 -4.33 53.28
C SER A 124 -5.55 -3.61 52.04
N LEU A 125 -6.22 -2.46 52.22
CA LEU A 125 -6.82 -1.72 51.11
C LEU A 125 -5.74 -1.07 50.23
N VAL A 126 -4.73 -0.46 50.85
CA VAL A 126 -3.55 0.08 50.15
C VAL A 126 -2.76 -1.05 49.48
N GLY A 127 -2.56 -2.18 50.16
CA GLY A 127 -1.82 -3.32 49.61
C GLY A 127 -2.48 -3.92 48.37
N VAL A 128 -3.82 -4.07 48.38
CA VAL A 128 -4.58 -4.53 47.22
C VAL A 128 -4.46 -3.53 46.07
N TRP A 129 -4.65 -2.23 46.33
CA TRP A 129 -4.58 -1.20 45.30
C TRP A 129 -3.19 -1.08 44.67
N GLN A 130 -2.13 -1.00 45.48
CA GLN A 130 -0.74 -0.91 44.99
C GLN A 130 -0.33 -2.14 44.18
N THR A 131 -0.81 -3.33 44.56
CA THR A 131 -0.53 -4.57 43.81
C THR A 131 -1.19 -4.55 42.43
N GLY A 132 -2.42 -4.02 42.33
CA GLY A 132 -3.15 -3.91 41.06
C GLY A 132 -2.47 -2.95 40.08
N GLU A 133 -2.13 -1.75 40.54
CA GLU A 133 -1.42 -0.77 39.71
C GLU A 133 -0.02 -1.24 39.29
N TRP A 134 0.69 -1.97 40.16
CA TRP A 134 1.98 -2.52 39.79
C TRP A 134 1.85 -3.56 38.69
N ARG A 135 0.88 -4.49 38.77
CA ARG A 135 0.64 -5.48 37.71
C ARG A 135 0.26 -4.84 36.39
N LEU A 136 -0.61 -3.82 36.40
CA LEU A 136 -0.97 -3.11 35.18
C LEU A 136 0.24 -2.40 34.57
N ARG A 137 1.10 -1.77 35.36
CA ARG A 137 2.32 -1.14 34.83
C ARG A 137 3.28 -2.16 34.20
N VAL A 138 3.38 -3.36 34.75
CA VAL A 138 4.17 -4.44 34.15
C VAL A 138 3.53 -4.90 32.83
N ALA A 139 2.21 -5.06 32.78
CA ALA A 139 1.48 -5.42 31.57
C ALA A 139 1.57 -4.32 30.48
N ASP A 140 1.41 -3.05 30.86
CA ASP A 140 1.57 -1.90 29.96
C ASP A 140 3.00 -1.81 29.42
N ALA A 141 4.02 -2.10 30.24
CA ALA A 141 5.42 -2.10 29.80
C ALA A 141 5.71 -3.24 28.83
N ALA A 142 5.17 -4.44 29.07
CA ALA A 142 5.27 -5.55 28.14
C ALA A 142 4.53 -5.25 26.81
N HIS A 143 3.35 -4.64 26.89
CA HIS A 143 2.60 -4.21 25.70
C HIS A 143 3.39 -3.16 24.92
N ALA A 144 3.99 -2.17 25.60
CA ALA A 144 4.82 -1.15 24.96
C ALA A 144 6.08 -1.71 24.30
N SER A 145 6.58 -2.87 24.73
CA SER A 145 7.70 -3.57 24.09
C SER A 145 7.26 -4.61 23.06
N GLY A 146 5.97 -4.67 22.70
CA GLY A 146 5.44 -5.65 21.75
C GLY A 146 5.32 -7.09 22.29
N ASP A 147 5.59 -7.32 23.57
CA ASP A 147 5.45 -8.64 24.22
C ASP A 147 3.99 -8.87 24.66
N CYS A 148 3.15 -9.15 23.66
CA CYS A 148 1.72 -9.36 23.84
C CYS A 148 1.39 -10.57 24.72
N ASP A 149 2.20 -11.63 24.69
CA ASP A 149 1.97 -12.82 25.53
C ASP A 149 2.12 -12.48 27.02
N THR A 150 3.20 -11.78 27.39
CA THR A 150 3.40 -11.32 28.77
C THR A 150 2.35 -10.27 29.16
N ALA A 151 2.02 -9.35 28.26
CA ALA A 151 1.01 -8.31 28.50
C ALA A 151 -0.38 -8.89 28.77
N ILE A 152 -0.86 -9.79 27.91
CA ILE A 152 -2.16 -10.47 28.05
C ILE A 152 -2.21 -11.27 29.34
N ALA A 153 -1.15 -12.01 29.69
CA ALA A 153 -1.07 -12.72 30.98
C ALA A 153 -1.17 -11.75 32.17
N GLY A 154 -0.50 -10.59 32.07
CA GLY A 154 -0.58 -9.50 33.05
C GLY A 154 -2.00 -8.95 33.21
N TYR A 155 -2.65 -8.57 32.11
CA TYR A 155 -4.03 -8.08 32.09
C TYR A 155 -5.03 -9.12 32.64
N ASN A 156 -4.98 -10.37 32.16
CA ASN A 156 -5.86 -11.44 32.64
C ASN A 156 -5.68 -11.74 34.14
N SER A 157 -4.46 -11.57 34.66
CA SER A 157 -4.20 -11.70 36.11
C SER A 157 -4.89 -10.61 36.93
N VAL A 158 -5.04 -9.41 36.36
CA VAL A 158 -5.77 -8.30 36.98
C VAL A 158 -7.27 -8.61 36.97
N GLU A 159 -7.82 -9.08 35.85
CA GLU A 159 -9.23 -9.47 35.81
C GLU A 159 -9.56 -10.57 36.84
N THR A 160 -8.71 -11.60 36.95
CA THR A 160 -8.93 -12.73 37.88
C THR A 160 -8.78 -12.31 39.34
N ALA A 161 -7.77 -11.50 39.68
CA ALA A 161 -7.50 -11.11 41.06
C ALA A 161 -8.43 -10.00 41.60
N PHE A 162 -8.96 -9.16 40.71
CA PHE A 162 -9.72 -7.96 41.06
C PHE A 162 -11.20 -8.03 40.67
N GLN A 163 -11.70 -9.19 40.22
CA GLN A 163 -13.13 -9.46 39.99
C GLN A 163 -14.04 -9.07 41.17
N LEU A 164 -13.51 -9.07 42.41
CA LEU A 164 -14.22 -8.70 43.64
C LEU A 164 -13.87 -7.30 44.18
N SER A 165 -12.89 -6.60 43.59
CA SER A 165 -12.24 -5.44 44.23
C SER A 165 -12.76 -4.06 43.75
N MET A 166 -13.95 -3.98 43.17
CA MET A 166 -14.71 -2.73 43.08
C MET A 166 -14.14 -1.62 42.16
N SER A 167 -13.41 -1.95 41.08
CA SER A 167 -12.94 -0.94 40.11
C SER A 167 -13.23 -1.34 38.66
N PRO A 168 -14.39 -0.93 38.11
CA PRO A 168 -14.76 -1.11 36.70
C PRO A 168 -13.73 -0.54 35.72
N SER A 169 -13.15 0.62 36.04
CA SER A 169 -12.13 1.28 35.20
C SER A 169 -10.86 0.45 35.00
N LEU A 170 -10.38 -0.26 36.03
CA LEU A 170 -9.21 -1.15 35.89
C LEU A 170 -9.52 -2.37 35.04
N MET A 171 -10.74 -2.92 35.16
CA MET A 171 -11.19 -4.04 34.31
C MET A 171 -11.34 -3.61 32.86
N GLU A 172 -11.95 -2.45 32.61
CA GLU A 172 -12.11 -1.89 31.26
C GLU A 172 -10.75 -1.64 30.60
N ARG A 173 -9.80 -1.04 31.32
CA ARG A 173 -8.43 -0.84 30.83
C ARG A 173 -7.74 -2.17 30.53
N SER A 174 -7.92 -3.17 31.40
CA SER A 174 -7.35 -4.50 31.22
C SER A 174 -7.91 -5.18 29.97
N ARG A 175 -9.23 -5.14 29.76
CA ARG A 175 -9.87 -5.73 28.57
C ARG A 175 -9.46 -5.03 27.28
N ALA A 176 -9.48 -3.70 27.28
CA ALA A 176 -9.02 -2.92 26.14
C ALA A 176 -7.53 -3.19 25.84
N GLY A 177 -6.70 -3.43 26.87
CA GLY A 177 -5.32 -3.86 26.69
C GLY A 177 -5.17 -5.24 26.07
N VAL A 178 -6.00 -6.21 26.47
CA VAL A 178 -6.04 -7.55 25.84
C VAL A 178 -6.48 -7.45 24.38
N GLU A 179 -7.57 -6.73 24.10
CA GLU A 179 -8.09 -6.52 22.74
C GLU A 179 -7.03 -5.90 21.83
N ALA A 180 -6.31 -4.87 22.30
CA ALA A 180 -5.21 -4.26 21.57
C ALA A 180 -4.07 -5.26 21.32
N CYS A 181 -3.62 -6.02 22.33
CA CYS A 181 -2.58 -7.03 22.14
C CYS A 181 -3.01 -8.16 21.17
N GLU A 182 -4.29 -8.51 21.12
CA GLU A 182 -4.80 -9.48 20.16
C GLU A 182 -4.75 -8.97 18.72
N LEU A 183 -4.99 -7.67 18.49
CA LEU A 183 -4.77 -7.02 17.19
C LEU A 183 -3.29 -7.05 16.80
N LEU A 184 -2.38 -6.62 17.70
CA LEU A 184 -0.94 -6.63 17.43
C LEU A 184 -0.40 -8.04 17.16
N ARG A 185 -0.83 -9.05 17.92
CA ARG A 185 -0.42 -10.44 17.69
C ARG A 185 -0.96 -10.98 16.37
N ARG A 186 -2.15 -10.55 15.93
CA ARG A 186 -2.67 -10.89 14.61
C ARG A 186 -1.76 -10.31 13.53
N ALA A 187 -1.47 -9.00 13.58
CA ALA A 187 -0.57 -8.35 12.65
C ALA A 187 0.79 -9.08 12.56
N GLN A 188 1.42 -9.36 13.71
CA GLN A 188 2.70 -10.10 13.75
C GLN A 188 2.60 -11.54 13.22
N SER A 189 1.44 -12.19 13.38
CA SER A 189 1.20 -13.52 12.81
C SER A 189 1.01 -13.46 11.31
N ASP A 190 0.35 -12.43 10.80
CA ASP A 190 0.14 -12.22 9.36
C ASP A 190 1.50 -11.95 8.67
N VAL A 191 2.37 -11.12 9.27
CA VAL A 191 3.76 -10.95 8.82
C VAL A 191 4.51 -12.29 8.78
N ALA A 192 4.39 -13.10 9.85
CA ALA A 192 5.08 -14.39 9.91
C ALA A 192 4.58 -15.43 8.89
N ASN A 193 3.41 -15.20 8.29
CA ASN A 193 2.84 -16.01 7.21
C ASN A 193 3.06 -15.38 5.83
N GLU A 194 3.75 -14.24 5.73
CA GLU A 194 3.94 -13.46 4.50
C GLU A 194 2.61 -12.91 3.91
N ASP A 195 1.58 -12.79 4.76
CA ASP A 195 0.26 -12.21 4.44
C ASP A 195 0.30 -10.69 4.68
N TYR A 196 1.17 -9.98 3.94
CA TYR A 196 1.53 -8.59 4.27
C TYR A 196 0.38 -7.59 4.13
N ASP A 197 -0.53 -7.79 3.18
CA ASP A 197 -1.74 -6.98 3.01
C ASP A 197 -2.62 -7.01 4.27
N TYR A 198 -2.89 -8.21 4.80
CA TYR A 198 -3.61 -8.41 6.05
C TYR A 198 -2.83 -7.90 7.27
N ALA A 199 -1.50 -8.04 7.26
CA ALA A 199 -0.64 -7.55 8.32
C ALA A 199 -0.74 -6.02 8.47
N LEU A 200 -0.66 -5.29 7.35
CA LEU A 200 -0.76 -3.84 7.32
C LEU A 200 -2.15 -3.35 7.75
N GLU A 201 -3.23 -4.02 7.34
CA GLU A 201 -4.58 -3.76 7.84
C GLU A 201 -4.66 -3.97 9.37
N SER A 202 -4.13 -5.10 9.86
CA SER A 202 -4.10 -5.43 11.29
C SER A 202 -3.28 -4.44 12.11
N TYR A 203 -2.15 -3.93 11.59
CA TYR A 203 -1.38 -2.85 12.22
C TYR A 203 -2.17 -1.54 12.25
N GLY A 204 -2.85 -1.18 11.16
CA GLY A 204 -3.74 -0.02 11.11
C GLY A 204 -4.82 -0.07 12.20
N ASP A 205 -5.50 -1.22 12.33
CA ASP A 205 -6.49 -1.47 13.37
C ASP A 205 -5.89 -1.38 14.79
N TYR A 206 -4.68 -1.92 14.98
CA TYR A 206 -3.97 -1.82 16.23
C TYR A 206 -3.68 -0.37 16.62
N PHE A 207 -3.08 0.43 15.73
CA PHE A 207 -2.72 1.82 16.01
C PHE A 207 -3.95 2.72 16.20
N ALA A 208 -5.06 2.43 15.53
CA ALA A 208 -6.34 3.11 15.73
C ALA A 208 -6.99 2.78 17.08
N HIS A 209 -6.64 1.64 17.69
CA HIS A 209 -7.25 1.21 18.94
C HIS A 209 -6.79 2.07 20.13
N ARG A 210 -7.74 2.60 20.91
CA ARG A 210 -7.49 3.55 22.04
C ARG A 210 -6.54 3.05 23.14
N ALA A 211 -6.26 1.75 23.19
CA ALA A 211 -5.42 1.12 24.18
C ALA A 211 -4.09 0.61 23.60
N SER A 212 -3.76 0.98 22.36
CA SER A 212 -2.42 0.77 21.79
C SER A 212 -1.35 1.40 22.67
N ARG A 213 -0.20 0.73 22.73
CA ARG A 213 0.93 1.09 23.62
C ARG A 213 2.28 0.84 22.98
N TRP A 214 2.38 -0.17 22.13
CA TRP A 214 3.56 -0.40 21.32
C TRP A 214 3.71 0.76 20.34
N GLU A 215 4.91 1.32 20.34
CA GLU A 215 5.34 2.32 19.38
C GLU A 215 6.32 1.59 18.45
N ASP A 216 6.18 1.77 17.13
CA ASP A 216 7.07 1.16 16.14
C ASP A 216 8.43 1.86 16.12
N THR A 217 9.19 1.70 17.21
CA THR A 217 10.44 2.42 17.42
C THR A 217 11.65 1.81 16.72
N ASP A 218 11.55 0.54 16.31
CA ASP A 218 12.57 -0.17 15.53
C ASP A 218 12.31 -0.12 14.02
N GLY A 219 11.15 0.38 13.59
CA GLY A 219 10.78 0.48 12.18
C GLY A 219 10.29 -0.84 11.60
N SER A 220 9.76 -1.74 12.44
CA SER A 220 9.23 -3.04 12.02
C SER A 220 8.08 -2.89 11.03
N VAL A 221 7.25 -1.84 11.12
CA VAL A 221 6.17 -1.62 10.14
C VAL A 221 6.73 -1.15 8.80
N ALA A 222 7.82 -0.36 8.82
CA ALA A 222 8.52 0.03 7.60
C ALA A 222 9.14 -1.19 6.88
N GLU A 223 9.73 -2.12 7.64
CA GLU A 223 10.24 -3.40 7.11
C GLU A 223 9.12 -4.23 6.47
N VAL A 224 7.93 -4.30 7.10
CA VAL A 224 6.77 -4.99 6.51
C VAL A 224 6.31 -4.36 5.20
N HIS A 225 6.31 -3.03 5.08
CA HIS A 225 6.00 -2.37 3.81
C HIS A 225 7.08 -2.65 2.74
N LEU A 226 8.35 -2.69 3.13
CA LEU A 226 9.46 -3.02 2.23
C LEU A 226 9.32 -4.45 1.69
N ASP A 227 9.05 -5.42 2.57
CA ASP A 227 8.84 -6.81 2.21
C ASP A 227 7.58 -7.00 1.33
N TYR A 228 6.51 -6.24 1.61
CA TYR A 228 5.30 -6.25 0.79
C TYR A 228 5.57 -5.73 -0.63
N ALA A 229 6.32 -4.65 -0.77
CA ALA A 229 6.71 -4.11 -2.07
C ALA A 229 7.53 -5.14 -2.88
N ALA A 230 8.45 -5.86 -2.23
CA ALA A 230 9.22 -6.93 -2.85
C ALA A 230 8.33 -8.13 -3.28
N GLN A 231 7.34 -8.50 -2.46
CA GLN A 231 6.37 -9.55 -2.82
C GLN A 231 5.53 -9.14 -4.04
N LEU A 232 5.03 -7.90 -4.07
CA LEU A 232 4.29 -7.37 -5.22
C LEU A 232 5.15 -7.40 -6.51
N ALA A 233 6.41 -7.01 -6.42
CA ALA A 233 7.33 -7.05 -7.56
C ALA A 233 7.52 -8.48 -8.10
N ALA A 234 7.69 -9.45 -7.20
CA ALA A 234 7.81 -10.87 -7.58
C ALA A 234 6.49 -11.43 -8.17
N GLU A 235 5.34 -11.06 -7.61
CA GLU A 235 4.04 -11.46 -8.16
C GLU A 235 3.81 -10.88 -9.56
N ALA A 236 4.17 -9.62 -9.79
CA ALA A 236 4.07 -8.99 -11.10
C ALA A 236 4.96 -9.69 -12.15
N ASP A 237 6.19 -10.07 -11.77
CA ASP A 237 7.09 -10.85 -12.63
C ASP A 237 6.50 -12.25 -12.96
N GLU A 238 5.91 -12.93 -11.98
CA GLU A 238 5.24 -14.22 -12.22
C GLU A 238 4.01 -14.11 -13.15
N LEU A 239 3.32 -12.96 -13.11
CA LEU A 239 2.19 -12.65 -14.00
C LEU A 239 2.64 -12.29 -15.42
N TYR A 240 3.87 -11.81 -15.59
CA TYR A 240 4.39 -11.45 -16.90
C TYR A 240 4.54 -12.66 -17.82
N SER A 241 4.02 -12.55 -19.04
CA SER A 241 4.05 -13.64 -20.03
C SER A 241 4.51 -13.18 -21.42
N GLY A 242 5.29 -12.09 -21.48
CA GLY A 242 5.80 -11.48 -22.72
C GLY A 242 5.02 -10.25 -23.19
N GLU A 243 4.01 -9.81 -22.44
CA GLU A 243 3.22 -8.60 -22.72
C GLU A 243 2.85 -7.93 -21.39
N VAL A 244 2.90 -6.59 -21.34
CA VAL A 244 2.48 -5.80 -20.18
C VAL A 244 0.97 -5.68 -20.20
N THR A 245 0.30 -6.38 -19.28
CA THR A 245 -1.15 -6.28 -19.07
C THR A 245 -1.49 -5.24 -18.01
N GLU A 246 -2.76 -4.80 -17.95
CA GLU A 246 -3.24 -3.88 -16.89
C GLU A 246 -2.94 -4.41 -15.47
N GLU A 247 -2.98 -5.72 -15.27
CA GLU A 247 -2.69 -6.36 -13.97
C GLU A 247 -1.20 -6.32 -13.64
N VAL A 248 -0.33 -6.63 -14.62
CA VAL A 248 1.14 -6.54 -14.45
C VAL A 248 1.56 -5.09 -14.17
N GLU A 249 1.06 -4.14 -14.96
CA GLU A 249 1.31 -2.70 -14.77
C GLU A 249 0.87 -2.24 -13.38
N ALA A 250 -0.35 -2.58 -12.96
CA ALA A 250 -0.89 -2.17 -11.68
C ALA A 250 -0.07 -2.72 -10.51
N THR A 251 0.35 -3.98 -10.57
CA THR A 251 1.12 -4.63 -9.49
C THR A 251 2.54 -4.07 -9.38
N PHE A 252 3.26 -3.86 -10.51
CA PHE A 252 4.57 -3.19 -10.47
C PHE A 252 4.48 -1.74 -10.00
N ARG A 253 3.44 -0.99 -10.43
CA ARG A 253 3.19 0.37 -9.95
C ARG A 253 2.93 0.38 -8.45
N GLN A 254 2.13 -0.54 -7.93
CA GLN A 254 1.85 -0.65 -6.50
C GLN A 254 3.13 -0.98 -5.70
N ALA A 255 4.02 -1.82 -6.24
CA ALA A 255 5.32 -2.09 -5.63
C ALA A 255 6.17 -0.80 -5.54
N GLN A 256 6.28 -0.06 -6.65
CA GLN A 256 7.01 1.21 -6.71
C GLN A 256 6.47 2.26 -5.73
N GLU A 257 5.14 2.43 -5.69
CA GLU A 257 4.46 3.35 -4.78
C GLU A 257 4.71 2.96 -3.31
N THR A 258 4.69 1.66 -3.00
CA THR A 258 4.96 1.15 -1.65
C THR A 258 6.41 1.41 -1.24
N TYR A 259 7.38 1.20 -2.13
CA TYR A 259 8.78 1.59 -1.87
C TYR A 259 8.92 3.10 -1.62
N THR A 260 8.28 3.93 -2.45
CA THR A 260 8.30 5.39 -2.28
C THR A 260 7.68 5.82 -0.95
N PHE A 261 6.56 5.22 -0.56
CA PHE A 261 5.94 5.42 0.75
C PHE A 261 6.89 5.08 1.91
N VAL A 262 7.66 3.98 1.81
CA VAL A 262 8.70 3.65 2.80
C VAL A 262 9.78 4.73 2.87
N ALA A 263 10.27 5.20 1.72
CA ALA A 263 11.30 6.25 1.70
C ALA A 263 10.83 7.58 2.30
N GLU A 264 9.58 7.97 2.06
CA GLU A 264 9.03 9.25 2.50
C GLU A 264 8.55 9.23 3.95
N ASP A 265 7.59 8.35 4.26
CA ASP A 265 6.90 8.31 5.55
C ASP A 265 7.71 7.59 6.64
N PHE A 266 8.69 6.76 6.25
CA PHE A 266 9.59 6.07 7.17
C PHE A 266 11.07 6.44 6.97
N SER A 267 11.35 7.65 6.48
CA SER A 267 12.70 8.16 6.14
C SER A 267 13.80 7.99 7.22
N ASP A 268 13.43 7.88 8.51
CA ASP A 268 14.38 7.69 9.62
C ASP A 268 14.64 6.21 9.98
N THR A 269 14.05 5.25 9.27
CA THR A 269 14.15 3.80 9.54
C THR A 269 15.26 3.12 8.73
N PRO A 270 15.76 1.95 9.18
CA PRO A 270 16.68 1.13 8.37
C PRO A 270 16.09 0.72 7.02
N ALA A 271 14.79 0.38 6.96
CA ALA A 271 14.10 -0.03 5.74
C ALA A 271 14.13 1.08 4.66
N ALA A 272 13.92 2.34 5.05
CA ALA A 272 14.01 3.46 4.11
C ALA A 272 15.41 3.63 3.49
N ALA A 273 16.47 3.21 4.18
CA ALA A 273 17.83 3.25 3.63
C ALA A 273 18.07 2.18 2.55
N GLU A 274 17.21 1.15 2.47
CA GLU A 274 17.29 0.06 1.48
C GLU A 274 16.50 0.38 0.20
N VAL A 275 15.50 1.27 0.28
CA VAL A 275 14.61 1.63 -0.83
C VAL A 275 15.34 2.02 -2.12
N PRO A 276 16.41 2.85 -2.14
CA PRO A 276 17.07 3.21 -3.39
C PRO A 276 17.56 2.01 -4.19
N ALA A 277 18.17 1.03 -3.51
CA ALA A 277 18.64 -0.19 -4.14
C ALA A 277 17.47 -1.08 -4.57
N ALA A 278 16.43 -1.19 -3.73
CA ALA A 278 15.24 -1.98 -4.04
C ALA A 278 14.46 -1.44 -5.26
N LEU A 279 14.43 -0.11 -5.46
CA LEU A 279 13.84 0.51 -6.65
C LEU A 279 14.63 0.23 -7.93
N VAL A 280 15.96 0.14 -7.84
CA VAL A 280 16.80 -0.31 -8.98
C VAL A 280 16.54 -1.76 -9.29
N ASP A 281 16.50 -2.63 -8.27
CA ASP A 281 16.20 -4.05 -8.44
C ASP A 281 14.78 -4.27 -9.01
N LEU A 282 13.80 -3.45 -8.60
CA LEU A 282 12.44 -3.44 -9.16
C LEU A 282 12.47 -3.12 -10.66
N TYR A 283 13.17 -2.07 -11.05
CA TYR A 283 13.27 -1.67 -12.46
C TYR A 283 13.97 -2.76 -13.28
N ASP A 284 15.10 -3.29 -12.82
CA ASP A 284 15.84 -4.37 -13.48
C ASP A 284 15.01 -5.64 -13.66
N LEU A 285 14.22 -6.00 -12.65
CA LEU A 285 13.28 -7.14 -12.73
C LEU A 285 12.20 -6.87 -13.77
N ALA A 286 11.60 -5.68 -13.73
CA ALA A 286 10.44 -5.33 -14.52
C ALA A 286 10.76 -5.05 -16.00
N THR A 287 12.01 -4.70 -16.33
CA THR A 287 12.48 -4.40 -17.69
C THR A 287 13.41 -5.47 -18.25
N GLY A 288 13.22 -6.74 -17.84
CA GLY A 288 14.07 -7.86 -18.24
C GLY A 288 14.21 -8.03 -19.76
N ASP A 289 13.18 -7.67 -20.53
CA ASP A 289 13.17 -7.81 -21.99
C ASP A 289 14.21 -6.92 -22.67
N TYR A 290 14.58 -5.79 -22.04
CA TYR A 290 15.63 -4.90 -22.54
C TYR A 290 16.99 -5.60 -22.56
N ALA A 291 17.29 -6.39 -21.52
CA ALA A 291 18.52 -7.19 -21.45
C ALA A 291 18.50 -8.41 -22.39
N GLU A 292 17.32 -8.90 -22.74
CA GLU A 292 17.13 -10.01 -23.68
C GLU A 292 17.03 -9.57 -25.15
N GLU A 293 17.14 -8.26 -25.42
CA GLU A 293 16.98 -7.66 -26.76
C GLU A 293 15.58 -7.90 -27.36
N ASN A 294 14.55 -8.10 -26.52
CA ASN A 294 13.15 -8.10 -26.95
C ASN A 294 12.60 -6.68 -26.92
N TRP A 295 13.00 -5.86 -27.89
CA TRP A 295 12.83 -4.40 -27.85
C TRP A 295 11.38 -3.94 -27.76
N CYS A 296 10.46 -4.61 -28.46
CA CYS A 296 9.04 -4.24 -28.39
C CYS A 296 8.40 -4.56 -27.03
N GLY A 297 8.79 -5.68 -26.41
CA GLY A 297 8.38 -5.99 -25.03
C GLY A 297 8.99 -5.01 -24.03
N ALA A 298 10.28 -4.71 -24.19
CA ALA A 298 11.03 -3.76 -23.38
C ALA A 298 10.42 -2.35 -23.43
N PHE A 299 10.04 -1.86 -24.61
CA PHE A 299 9.39 -0.55 -24.75
C PHE A 299 8.10 -0.46 -23.92
N GLY A 300 7.28 -1.52 -23.92
CA GLY A 300 6.10 -1.62 -23.06
C GLY A 300 6.42 -1.68 -21.57
N GLN A 301 7.42 -2.49 -21.19
CA GLN A 301 7.89 -2.62 -19.79
C GLN A 301 8.48 -1.33 -19.23
N ILE A 302 9.24 -0.58 -20.01
CA ILE A 302 9.78 0.71 -19.55
C ILE A 302 8.64 1.74 -19.47
N GLY A 303 7.71 1.71 -20.44
CA GLY A 303 6.60 2.66 -20.51
C GLY A 303 5.64 2.64 -19.32
N MET A 304 5.47 1.52 -18.61
CA MET A 304 4.62 1.50 -17.41
C MET A 304 5.12 2.41 -16.26
N PHE A 305 6.39 2.84 -16.33
CA PHE A 305 7.05 3.63 -15.30
C PHE A 305 7.18 5.14 -15.60
N ASP A 306 6.77 5.62 -16.78
CA ASP A 306 7.03 7.01 -17.22
C ASP A 306 6.42 8.09 -16.30
N ASP A 307 5.23 7.81 -15.78
CA ASP A 307 4.48 8.77 -14.96
C ASP A 307 4.85 8.69 -13.47
N LEU A 308 5.81 7.83 -13.09
CA LEU A 308 6.20 7.61 -11.70
C LEU A 308 7.37 8.48 -11.28
N THR A 309 7.43 8.79 -9.98
CA THR A 309 8.50 9.59 -9.39
C THR A 309 9.64 8.71 -8.89
N TRP A 310 10.86 9.00 -9.32
CA TRP A 310 12.06 8.25 -8.99
C TRP A 310 13.05 9.05 -8.13
N GLU A 311 12.56 9.97 -7.27
CA GLU A 311 13.42 10.84 -6.45
C GLU A 311 14.36 10.05 -5.52
N SER A 312 13.90 8.89 -5.03
CA SER A 312 14.68 7.98 -4.18
C SER A 312 15.70 7.14 -4.96
N ALA A 313 15.57 7.05 -6.29
CA ALA A 313 16.46 6.29 -7.18
C ALA A 313 16.64 7.03 -8.52
N PRO A 314 17.31 8.21 -8.52
CA PRO A 314 17.40 9.06 -9.71
C PRO A 314 18.10 8.40 -10.90
N GLU A 315 18.95 7.40 -10.65
CA GLU A 315 19.56 6.61 -11.72
C GLU A 315 18.54 5.81 -12.54
N VAL A 316 17.41 5.42 -11.96
CA VAL A 316 16.32 4.78 -12.71
C VAL A 316 15.63 5.79 -13.63
N ALA A 317 15.43 7.03 -13.19
CA ALA A 317 14.89 8.09 -14.05
C ALA A 317 15.79 8.34 -15.27
N GLU A 318 17.10 8.45 -15.04
CA GLU A 318 18.10 8.62 -16.11
C GLU A 318 18.06 7.43 -17.10
N ARG A 319 17.91 6.20 -16.57
CA ARG A 319 17.76 4.99 -17.40
C ARG A 319 16.47 4.99 -18.20
N ILE A 320 15.32 5.34 -17.63
CA ILE A 320 14.05 5.43 -18.38
C ILE A 320 14.19 6.44 -19.53
N GLU A 321 14.78 7.61 -19.28
CA GLU A 321 15.00 8.65 -20.29
C GLU A 321 15.92 8.18 -21.45
N GLU A 322 16.87 7.28 -21.18
CA GLU A 322 17.81 6.73 -22.16
C GLU A 322 17.28 5.47 -22.86
N GLU A 323 16.84 4.48 -22.09
CA GLU A 323 16.49 3.13 -22.53
C GLU A 323 15.14 3.09 -23.24
N ARG A 324 14.17 3.95 -22.86
CA ARG A 324 12.83 3.94 -23.47
C ARG A 324 12.85 4.31 -24.96
N PRO A 325 13.41 5.46 -25.37
CA PRO A 325 13.46 5.80 -26.79
C PRO A 325 14.38 4.85 -27.58
N ASP A 326 15.44 4.32 -26.98
CA ASP A 326 16.30 3.31 -27.62
C ASP A 326 15.52 2.00 -27.88
N ALA A 327 14.76 1.51 -26.90
CA ALA A 327 13.89 0.35 -27.07
C ALA A 327 12.81 0.58 -28.15
N ALA A 328 12.21 1.78 -28.19
CA ALA A 328 11.25 2.15 -29.23
C ALA A 328 11.88 2.12 -30.62
N LEU A 329 13.05 2.74 -30.80
CA LEU A 329 13.75 2.77 -32.08
C LEU A 329 14.08 1.37 -32.58
N LYS A 330 14.63 0.51 -31.71
CA LYS A 330 14.95 -0.87 -32.07
C LYS A 330 13.71 -1.72 -32.32
N CYS A 331 12.63 -1.50 -31.57
CA CYS A 331 11.34 -2.13 -31.86
C CYS A 331 10.81 -1.74 -33.25
N GLY A 332 10.94 -0.47 -33.64
CA GLY A 332 10.57 -0.03 -35.00
C GLY A 332 11.34 -0.76 -36.09
N TRP A 333 12.64 -1.01 -35.88
CA TRP A 333 13.45 -1.82 -36.80
C TRP A 333 13.03 -3.29 -36.84
N ASP A 334 12.75 -3.92 -35.69
CA ASP A 334 12.22 -5.29 -35.63
C ASP A 334 10.88 -5.40 -36.37
N GLN A 335 10.03 -4.38 -36.28
CA GLN A 335 8.75 -4.32 -37.01
C GLN A 335 8.96 -4.20 -38.52
N VAL A 336 9.93 -3.40 -38.98
CA VAL A 336 10.32 -3.36 -40.40
C VAL A 336 10.81 -4.74 -40.87
N ASP A 337 11.68 -5.40 -40.11
CA ASP A 337 12.20 -6.74 -40.43
C ASP A 337 11.11 -7.82 -40.44
N ALA A 338 10.01 -7.60 -39.71
CA ALA A 338 8.84 -8.47 -39.66
C ALA A 338 7.75 -8.13 -40.69
N ASP A 339 7.99 -7.20 -41.61
CA ASP A 339 7.01 -6.65 -42.57
C ASP A 339 5.78 -6.00 -41.88
N ALA A 340 5.91 -5.56 -40.63
CA ALA A 340 4.86 -4.92 -39.83
C ALA A 340 4.91 -3.38 -39.96
N TYR A 341 4.71 -2.89 -41.19
CA TYR A 341 4.95 -1.49 -41.54
C TYR A 341 3.96 -0.49 -40.91
N ASP A 342 2.73 -0.93 -40.59
CA ASP A 342 1.74 -0.08 -39.92
C ASP A 342 2.19 0.20 -38.48
N GLU A 343 2.63 -0.83 -37.75
CA GLU A 343 3.17 -0.72 -36.40
C GLU A 343 4.49 0.06 -36.37
N ALA A 344 5.37 -0.15 -37.36
CA ALA A 344 6.63 0.57 -37.49
C ALA A 344 6.41 2.09 -37.69
N GLU A 345 5.40 2.47 -38.46
CA GLU A 345 5.02 3.88 -38.67
C GLU A 345 4.50 4.51 -37.37
N GLU A 346 3.64 3.81 -36.63
CA GLU A 346 3.18 4.27 -35.31
C GLU A 346 4.35 4.49 -34.34
N THR A 347 5.33 3.59 -34.33
CA THR A 347 6.55 3.70 -33.51
C THR A 347 7.42 4.89 -33.94
N ALA A 348 7.62 5.10 -35.25
CA ALA A 348 8.38 6.23 -35.76
C ALA A 348 7.70 7.58 -35.48
N ASP A 349 6.37 7.64 -35.61
CA ASP A 349 5.57 8.81 -35.25
C ASP A 349 5.70 9.15 -33.75
N LEU A 350 5.69 8.13 -32.88
CA LEU A 350 5.91 8.29 -31.45
C LEU A 350 7.31 8.85 -31.15
N LEU A 351 8.36 8.29 -31.77
CA LEU A 351 9.73 8.78 -31.62
C LEU A 351 9.87 10.24 -32.07
N ALA A 352 9.30 10.60 -33.22
CA ALA A 352 9.34 11.97 -33.73
C ALA A 352 8.56 12.96 -32.85
N ALA A 353 7.47 12.51 -32.20
CA ALA A 353 6.62 13.36 -31.38
C ALA A 353 7.14 13.54 -29.95
N GLU A 354 7.56 12.45 -29.31
CA GLU A 354 7.95 12.42 -27.89
C GLU A 354 9.46 12.56 -27.69
N TYR A 355 10.27 12.10 -28.65
CA TYR A 355 11.73 12.03 -28.56
C TYR A 355 12.46 12.65 -29.78
N PRO A 356 12.15 13.90 -30.18
CA PRO A 356 12.62 14.47 -31.44
C PRO A 356 14.15 14.63 -31.56
N ASP A 357 14.86 14.60 -30.44
CA ASP A 357 16.32 14.73 -30.39
C ASP A 357 17.05 13.37 -30.26
N HIS A 358 16.32 12.26 -30.00
CA HIS A 358 16.92 10.93 -29.83
C HIS A 358 17.20 10.29 -31.19
N GLU A 359 18.48 10.11 -31.52
CA GLU A 359 18.95 9.47 -32.77
C GLU A 359 18.14 9.87 -34.01
N ALA A 360 17.89 11.17 -34.18
CA ALA A 360 16.98 11.68 -35.21
C ALA A 360 17.33 11.23 -36.63
N ASP A 361 18.63 11.09 -36.93
CA ASP A 361 19.10 10.57 -38.22
C ASP A 361 18.70 9.07 -38.40
N GLU A 362 18.73 8.26 -37.34
CA GLU A 362 18.28 6.85 -37.38
C GLU A 362 16.76 6.73 -37.48
N VAL A 363 16.01 7.64 -36.85
CA VAL A 363 14.53 7.71 -37.01
C VAL A 363 14.17 8.08 -38.45
N GLU A 364 14.89 9.02 -39.08
CA GLU A 364 14.70 9.34 -40.51
C GLU A 364 15.02 8.14 -41.41
N ASP A 365 16.05 7.35 -41.08
CA ASP A 365 16.38 6.11 -41.77
C ASP A 365 15.30 5.04 -41.58
N LEU A 366 14.75 4.90 -40.36
CA LEU A 366 13.63 4.00 -40.08
C LEU A 366 12.41 4.35 -40.94
N VAL A 367 11.99 5.63 -40.96
CA VAL A 367 10.88 6.11 -41.80
C VAL A 367 11.13 5.82 -43.28
N ARG A 368 12.37 5.98 -43.75
CA ARG A 368 12.74 5.66 -45.13
C ARG A 368 12.58 4.17 -45.43
N ASN A 369 12.98 3.30 -44.52
CA ASN A 369 12.87 1.85 -44.68
C ASN A 369 11.41 1.38 -44.61
N ILE A 370 10.59 1.96 -43.74
CA ILE A 370 9.14 1.73 -43.71
C ILE A 370 8.52 2.08 -45.07
N GLY A 371 8.85 3.25 -45.63
CA GLY A 371 8.36 3.68 -46.93
C GLY A 371 8.81 2.76 -48.08
N ALA A 372 10.07 2.30 -48.06
CA ALA A 372 10.57 1.34 -49.04
C ALA A 372 9.79 0.02 -48.97
N GLY A 373 9.62 -0.55 -47.78
CA GLY A 373 8.87 -1.78 -47.56
C GLY A 373 7.42 -1.71 -48.03
N ARG A 374 6.73 -0.57 -47.81
CA ARG A 374 5.38 -0.34 -48.35
C ARG A 374 5.35 -0.32 -49.89
N VAL A 375 6.36 0.26 -50.52
CA VAL A 375 6.48 0.22 -51.98
C VAL A 375 6.71 -1.23 -52.44
N GLU A 376 7.55 -2.00 -51.76
CA GLU A 376 7.77 -3.42 -52.06
C GLU A 376 6.49 -4.25 -51.90
N GLU A 377 5.73 -4.07 -50.83
CA GLU A 377 4.44 -4.75 -50.62
C GLU A 377 3.45 -4.43 -51.76
N LYS A 378 3.40 -3.17 -52.20
CA LYS A 378 2.60 -2.76 -53.35
C LYS A 378 3.09 -3.44 -54.63
N MET A 379 4.40 -3.59 -54.82
CA MET A 379 4.97 -4.30 -55.95
C MET A 379 4.62 -5.79 -55.93
N ASP A 380 4.79 -6.46 -54.80
CA ASP A 380 4.48 -7.88 -54.60
C ASP A 380 2.99 -8.17 -54.81
N ARG A 381 2.12 -7.29 -54.33
CA ARG A 381 0.67 -7.39 -54.58
C ARG A 381 0.33 -7.27 -56.06
N ALA A 382 1.00 -6.36 -56.78
CA ALA A 382 0.76 -6.13 -58.20
C ALA A 382 1.21 -7.29 -59.09
N THR A 383 2.21 -8.08 -58.67
CA THR A 383 2.73 -9.22 -59.45
C THR A 383 2.00 -10.56 -59.19
N LEU A 384 1.12 -10.64 -58.18
CA LEU A 384 0.42 -11.89 -57.77
C LEU A 384 -0.29 -12.68 -58.89
N LEU A 385 -0.77 -12.01 -59.95
CA LEU A 385 -1.61 -12.61 -60.99
C LEU A 385 -0.92 -12.78 -62.35
N GLY A 386 0.36 -12.41 -62.43
CA GLY A 386 1.17 -12.61 -63.63
C GLY A 386 2.31 -11.61 -63.73
N GLU A 387 3.42 -12.11 -64.26
CA GLU A 387 4.70 -11.42 -64.31
C GLU A 387 5.18 -11.31 -65.76
N SER A 388 5.84 -10.20 -66.05
CA SER A 388 6.55 -9.95 -67.30
C SER A 388 7.88 -9.26 -66.95
N ASP A 389 8.98 -9.79 -67.47
CA ASP A 389 10.31 -9.22 -67.22
C ASP A 389 10.46 -7.88 -67.94
N ILE A 390 10.97 -6.88 -67.24
CA ILE A 390 11.43 -5.63 -67.86
C ILE A 390 12.82 -5.84 -68.49
N SER A 391 13.10 -5.14 -69.59
CA SER A 391 14.43 -5.18 -70.22
C SER A 391 15.49 -4.58 -69.29
N ASP A 392 16.54 -5.36 -68.98
CA ASP A 392 17.68 -4.96 -68.14
C ASP A 392 18.77 -4.18 -68.90
N SER A 393 18.60 -4.01 -70.20
CA SER A 393 19.61 -3.44 -71.09
C SER A 393 19.45 -1.92 -71.23
N PRO A 394 20.49 -1.11 -70.93
CA PRO A 394 20.42 0.33 -71.09
C PRO A 394 20.33 0.72 -72.56
N LEU A 395 19.57 1.78 -72.87
CA LEU A 395 19.45 2.33 -74.21
C LEU A 395 20.76 3.00 -74.65
N GLU A 396 21.36 3.78 -73.73
CA GLU A 396 22.62 4.47 -73.94
C GLU A 396 23.49 4.41 -72.67
N THR A 397 24.82 4.43 -72.86
CA THR A 397 25.79 4.57 -71.79
C THR A 397 26.60 5.85 -72.02
N GLY A 398 26.39 6.85 -71.18
CA GLY A 398 27.05 8.15 -71.17
C GLY A 398 28.14 8.26 -70.09
N GLY A 399 28.53 9.49 -69.78
CA GLY A 399 29.58 9.82 -68.79
C GLY A 399 29.07 10.54 -67.54
N GLY A 400 27.79 10.36 -67.19
CA GLY A 400 27.17 10.95 -66.00
C GLY A 400 27.49 10.19 -64.71
N ASP A 401 27.20 10.81 -63.57
CA ASP A 401 27.31 10.23 -62.22
C ASP A 401 26.02 9.56 -61.74
N LYS A 402 24.88 9.91 -62.34
CA LYS A 402 23.55 9.34 -62.07
C LYS A 402 23.10 8.34 -63.15
N VAL A 403 22.10 7.55 -62.81
CA VAL A 403 21.30 6.74 -63.74
C VAL A 403 20.10 7.58 -64.19
N SER A 404 19.81 7.62 -65.48
CA SER A 404 18.61 8.27 -66.01
C SER A 404 17.58 7.22 -66.40
N ILE A 405 16.35 7.37 -65.92
CA ILE A 405 15.23 6.50 -66.26
C ILE A 405 14.18 7.33 -67.01
N ARG A 406 13.83 6.89 -68.21
CA ARG A 406 12.82 7.53 -69.05
C ARG A 406 11.81 6.56 -69.62
N TYR A 407 10.60 6.53 -69.05
CA TYR A 407 9.49 5.75 -69.59
C TYR A 407 8.39 6.66 -70.11
N VAL A 408 7.83 6.29 -71.26
CA VAL A 408 6.66 6.96 -71.84
C VAL A 408 5.47 6.02 -71.77
N ASN A 409 4.35 6.50 -71.22
CA ASN A 409 3.09 5.78 -71.24
C ASN A 409 2.46 5.88 -72.64
N HIS A 410 2.43 4.77 -73.39
CA HIS A 410 1.76 4.69 -74.70
C HIS A 410 0.43 3.92 -74.60
N THR A 411 -0.26 4.02 -73.46
CA THR A 411 -1.56 3.40 -73.21
C THR A 411 -2.64 4.45 -72.93
N ASP A 412 -3.91 4.03 -72.95
CA ASP A 412 -5.07 4.85 -72.62
C ASP A 412 -5.42 4.87 -71.13
N GLU A 413 -4.61 4.20 -70.30
CA GLU A 413 -4.79 4.11 -68.85
C GLU A 413 -3.60 4.76 -68.13
N GLU A 414 -3.80 5.07 -66.84
CA GLU A 414 -2.74 5.61 -65.99
C GLU A 414 -1.77 4.49 -65.61
N MET A 415 -0.47 4.82 -65.57
CA MET A 415 0.55 3.88 -65.13
C MET A 415 1.26 4.37 -63.89
N THR A 416 1.73 3.42 -63.09
CA THR A 416 2.56 3.69 -61.92
C THR A 416 3.93 3.06 -62.12
N PHE A 417 4.98 3.85 -61.89
CA PHE A 417 6.36 3.40 -61.79
C PHE A 417 6.75 3.38 -60.31
N LEU A 418 7.00 2.18 -59.79
CA LEU A 418 7.47 1.92 -58.44
C LEU A 418 8.95 1.54 -58.50
N TYR A 419 9.74 2.04 -57.56
CA TYR A 419 11.14 1.65 -57.42
C TYR A 419 11.56 1.60 -55.96
N VAL A 420 12.43 0.65 -55.65
CA VAL A 420 13.16 0.53 -54.38
C VAL A 420 14.61 0.20 -54.71
N GLY A 421 15.53 0.94 -54.10
CA GLY A 421 16.96 0.90 -54.41
C GLY A 421 17.86 0.84 -53.17
N PRO A 422 19.16 1.14 -53.34
CA PRO A 422 20.11 1.13 -52.25
C PRO A 422 19.70 2.08 -51.12
N ASP A 423 20.03 1.72 -49.89
CA ASP A 423 19.75 2.52 -48.69
C ASP A 423 18.28 2.92 -48.54
N ALA A 424 17.37 2.01 -48.96
CA ALA A 424 15.93 2.19 -48.96
C ALA A 424 15.43 3.42 -49.76
N VAL A 425 16.21 3.92 -50.72
CA VAL A 425 15.73 4.95 -51.66
C VAL A 425 14.57 4.38 -52.44
N HIS A 426 13.39 4.98 -52.30
CA HIS A 426 12.16 4.49 -52.92
C HIS A 426 11.31 5.62 -53.47
N GLY A 427 10.34 5.27 -54.31
CA GLY A 427 9.33 6.21 -54.73
C GLY A 427 8.27 5.61 -55.64
N GLU A 428 7.22 6.41 -55.80
CA GLU A 428 6.09 6.15 -56.68
C GLU A 428 5.92 7.32 -57.63
N VAL A 429 5.89 7.03 -58.93
CA VAL A 429 5.68 8.04 -59.98
C VAL A 429 4.52 7.61 -60.85
N THR A 430 3.48 8.45 -60.88
CA THR A 430 2.34 8.29 -61.77
C THR A 430 2.64 8.90 -63.15
N ILE A 431 2.33 8.15 -64.21
CA ILE A 431 2.51 8.57 -65.61
C ILE A 431 1.12 8.64 -66.26
N ASP A 432 0.72 9.86 -66.65
CA ASP A 432 -0.60 10.13 -67.20
C ASP A 432 -0.89 9.28 -68.46
N PRO A 433 -2.16 8.92 -68.73
CA PRO A 433 -2.55 8.26 -69.97
C PRO A 433 -2.19 9.08 -71.21
N CYS A 434 -1.84 8.41 -72.30
CA CYS A 434 -1.61 9.10 -73.56
C CYS A 434 -2.92 9.44 -74.28
N ALA A 435 -3.29 10.72 -74.27
CA ALA A 435 -4.52 11.20 -74.90
C ALA A 435 -4.52 11.09 -76.44
N ASP A 436 -3.35 11.17 -77.08
CA ASP A 436 -3.21 11.28 -78.53
C ASP A 436 -2.49 10.08 -79.19
N CYS A 437 -2.21 9.02 -78.41
CA CYS A 437 -1.49 7.83 -78.90
C CYS A 437 -2.41 6.86 -79.65
N ASP A 438 -1.91 6.29 -80.75
CA ASP A 438 -2.57 5.18 -81.43
C ASP A 438 -2.25 3.86 -80.72
N THR A 439 -3.09 3.48 -79.75
CA THR A 439 -2.94 2.24 -78.98
C THR A 439 -3.16 0.97 -79.80
N SER A 440 -3.48 1.08 -81.10
CA SER A 440 -3.77 -0.06 -81.97
C SER A 440 -2.54 -0.72 -82.61
N SER A 441 -1.34 -0.17 -82.40
CA SER A 441 -0.07 -0.76 -82.88
C SER A 441 1.12 -0.38 -81.97
N PRO A 442 2.05 -1.31 -81.70
CA PRO A 442 3.23 -0.99 -80.89
C PRO A 442 4.08 0.10 -81.55
N PRO A 443 4.57 1.09 -80.79
CA PRO A 443 5.43 2.14 -81.32
C PRO A 443 6.77 1.53 -81.79
N SER A 444 7.36 2.08 -82.86
CA SER A 444 8.68 1.62 -83.30
C SER A 444 9.75 1.99 -82.26
N SER A 445 10.32 0.99 -81.60
CA SER A 445 11.43 0.89 -80.61
C SER A 445 11.89 2.10 -79.77
N THR A 446 11.91 3.33 -80.28
CA THR A 446 12.32 4.56 -79.56
C THR A 446 11.58 5.83 -80.02
N SER A 447 10.68 5.71 -81.01
CA SER A 447 10.01 6.87 -81.62
C SER A 447 9.13 7.68 -80.65
N CYS A 448 8.62 7.05 -79.59
CA CYS A 448 7.81 7.70 -78.57
C CYS A 448 8.65 8.46 -77.51
N LEU A 449 9.96 8.23 -77.41
CA LEU A 449 10.81 8.82 -76.36
C LEU A 449 10.98 10.35 -76.47
N ASN A 450 10.48 10.96 -77.55
CA ASN A 450 10.43 12.41 -77.73
C ASN A 450 9.09 13.01 -77.25
N ASP A 451 8.22 12.20 -76.62
CA ASP A 451 6.96 12.68 -76.05
C ASP A 451 7.22 13.50 -74.79
N ASP A 452 6.48 14.59 -74.63
CA ASP A 452 6.56 15.45 -73.45
C ASP A 452 5.95 14.77 -72.21
N ASN A 453 5.16 13.69 -72.39
CA ASN A 453 4.59 12.86 -71.33
C ASN A 453 5.56 11.76 -70.83
N ALA A 454 6.87 11.93 -71.05
CA ALA A 454 7.87 11.04 -70.52
C ALA A 454 8.08 11.29 -69.02
N MET A 455 8.03 10.22 -68.23
CA MET A 455 8.64 10.23 -66.90
C MET A 455 10.15 10.41 -67.08
N ASP A 456 10.76 11.32 -66.31
CA ASP A 456 12.20 11.49 -66.28
C ASP A 456 12.67 11.49 -64.82
N LEU A 457 13.40 10.44 -64.44
CA LEU A 457 13.86 10.20 -63.08
C LEU A 457 15.38 10.03 -63.08
N SER A 458 16.05 10.65 -62.11
CA SER A 458 17.49 10.55 -61.93
C SER A 458 17.78 9.86 -60.60
N LEU A 459 18.42 8.70 -60.65
CA LEU A 459 18.73 7.86 -59.49
C LEU A 459 20.24 7.73 -59.29
N ASP A 460 20.64 7.42 -58.06
CA ASP A 460 22.03 7.02 -57.78
C ASP A 460 22.32 5.62 -58.35
N PRO A 461 23.56 5.30 -58.74
CA PRO A 461 23.91 3.95 -59.17
C PRO A 461 23.72 2.91 -58.06
N GLY A 462 23.32 1.70 -58.43
CA GLY A 462 23.17 0.56 -57.53
C GLY A 462 22.09 -0.42 -57.99
N GLU A 463 21.75 -1.37 -57.13
CA GLU A 463 20.71 -2.36 -57.40
C GLU A 463 19.33 -1.76 -57.13
N TYR A 464 18.45 -1.78 -58.14
CA TYR A 464 17.06 -1.35 -58.00
C TYR A 464 16.11 -2.47 -58.36
N ARG A 465 15.10 -2.66 -57.51
CA ARG A 465 13.86 -3.34 -57.83
C ARG A 465 12.92 -2.31 -58.44
N ILE A 466 12.40 -2.58 -59.64
CA ILE A 466 11.46 -1.69 -60.32
C ILE A 466 10.21 -2.44 -60.78
N LEU A 467 9.10 -1.72 -60.84
CA LEU A 467 7.83 -2.18 -61.39
C LEU A 467 7.16 -1.04 -62.14
N ILE A 468 6.67 -1.32 -63.35
CA ILE A 468 5.91 -0.37 -64.16
C ILE A 468 4.66 -1.02 -64.72
N GLY A 469 3.50 -0.38 -64.50
CA GLY A 469 2.22 -0.82 -65.04
C GLY A 469 1.03 -0.24 -64.29
N GLU A 470 -0.15 -0.78 -64.58
CA GLU A 470 -1.39 -0.42 -63.89
C GLU A 470 -1.50 -1.20 -62.57
N THR A 471 -1.10 -0.60 -61.46
CA THR A 471 -0.99 -1.29 -60.15
C THR A 471 -2.33 -1.53 -59.46
N ASP A 472 -3.38 -0.80 -59.85
CA ASP A 472 -4.72 -0.91 -59.25
C ASP A 472 -5.61 -1.93 -59.96
N ASN A 473 -5.19 -2.42 -61.13
CA ASN A 473 -5.92 -3.41 -61.90
C ASN A 473 -5.27 -4.78 -61.79
N LEU A 474 -5.90 -5.66 -61.02
CA LEU A 474 -5.48 -7.05 -60.80
C LEU A 474 -5.41 -7.91 -62.08
N LEU A 475 -6.00 -7.47 -63.20
CA LEU A 475 -5.92 -8.19 -64.48
C LEU A 475 -4.76 -7.70 -65.36
N SER A 476 -4.08 -6.62 -64.97
CA SER A 476 -2.88 -6.14 -65.64
C SER A 476 -1.70 -7.06 -65.32
N ARG A 477 -0.71 -7.10 -66.20
CA ARG A 477 0.57 -7.77 -65.96
C ARG A 477 1.65 -6.70 -65.94
N PRO A 478 2.02 -6.18 -64.77
CA PRO A 478 3.04 -5.17 -64.70
C PRO A 478 4.39 -5.74 -65.17
N LEU A 479 5.23 -4.88 -65.75
CA LEU A 479 6.62 -5.22 -66.01
C LEU A 479 7.40 -5.01 -64.72
N HIS A 480 8.27 -5.94 -64.35
CA HIS A 480 9.12 -5.78 -63.18
C HIS A 480 10.50 -6.40 -63.39
N GLY A 481 11.44 -6.05 -62.52
CA GLY A 481 12.76 -6.66 -62.48
C GLY A 481 13.64 -6.04 -61.41
N THR A 482 14.66 -6.77 -61.01
CA THR A 482 15.73 -6.28 -60.14
C THR A 482 17.03 -6.29 -60.92
N PHE A 483 17.70 -5.15 -61.02
CA PHE A 483 18.97 -5.06 -61.74
C PHE A 483 19.89 -3.96 -61.23
N GLU A 484 21.18 -4.21 -61.41
CA GLU A 484 22.27 -3.30 -61.09
C GLU A 484 22.38 -2.21 -62.17
N MET A 485 22.06 -0.97 -61.79
CA MET A 485 22.14 0.22 -62.64
C MET A 485 23.45 0.97 -62.41
N LYS A 486 24.17 1.33 -63.47
CA LYS A 486 25.48 1.99 -63.35
C LYS A 486 25.44 3.47 -63.72
N ALA A 487 26.36 4.23 -63.11
CA ALA A 487 26.55 5.64 -63.42
C ALA A 487 26.68 5.90 -64.91
N GLY A 488 25.88 6.85 -65.41
CA GLY A 488 25.85 7.26 -66.81
C GLY A 488 24.99 6.39 -67.71
N GLU A 489 24.37 5.30 -67.22
CA GLU A 489 23.41 4.52 -68.00
C GLU A 489 22.06 5.24 -68.10
N THR A 490 21.41 5.10 -69.25
CA THR A 490 20.05 5.58 -69.49
C THR A 490 19.15 4.40 -69.85
N TYR A 491 18.17 4.14 -69.00
CA TYR A 491 17.11 3.16 -69.22
C TYR A 491 15.92 3.89 -69.80
N ALA A 492 15.49 3.51 -71.00
CA ALA A 492 14.35 4.15 -71.62
C ALA A 492 13.55 3.21 -72.51
N ASP A 493 12.22 3.26 -72.37
CA ASP A 493 11.31 2.44 -73.18
C ASP A 493 9.94 3.10 -73.38
N CYS A 494 9.25 2.62 -74.41
CA CYS A 494 7.86 2.93 -74.71
C CYS A 494 6.97 1.83 -74.14
N PHE A 495 6.28 2.09 -73.03
CA PHE A 495 5.36 1.09 -72.49
C PHE A 495 4.09 1.02 -73.34
N TYR A 496 3.73 -0.17 -73.81
CA TYR A 496 2.50 -0.43 -74.54
C TYR A 496 1.89 -1.77 -74.08
N ARG A 497 0.58 -1.95 -74.28
CA ARG A 497 -0.11 -3.20 -73.94
C ARG A 497 -0.17 -4.12 -75.17
N GLU A 498 0.28 -5.38 -75.03
CA GLU A 498 0.14 -6.42 -76.05
C GLU A 498 -1.29 -6.99 -76.18
#